data_AF-A0A368T040-F1
#
_entry.id   AF-A0A368T040-F1
#
_cell.length_a   1.000
_cell.length_b   1.000
_cell.length_c   1.000
_cell.angle_alpha   90.00
_cell.angle_beta   90.00
_cell.angle_gamma   90.00
#
_symmetry.space_group_name_H-M   'P 1'
#
loop_
_entity.id
_entity.type
_entity.pdbx_description
1 polymer ?
#
loop_
_entity_poly.entity_id
_entity_poly.type
_entity_poly.pdbx_seq_one_letter_code
_entity_poly.pdbx_strand_id
1 'polypeptide(L)'
;PTRASGISEEIADFMRDRMLGNCPVGLSCMADAVTSAPDRTAELAEAPVPQLVLYGENDDAWPPEAQAAMAKRLRADRVVIPGAAHSPGVEAPETTASALTEFWNRAEASRRA
;
A
#
# COMPACT_ATOMS: atom_id res chain seq x y z
N PRO A 1 17.10 -9.91 -13.34
CA PRO A 1 17.92 -10.40 -12.21
C PRO A 1 17.06 -11.26 -11.27
N THR A 2 17.28 -12.58 -11.27
CA THR A 2 16.60 -13.52 -10.38
C THR A 2 17.05 -13.25 -8.95
N ARG A 3 16.14 -12.82 -8.05
CA ARG A 3 16.43 -12.79 -6.60
C ARG A 3 16.68 -14.24 -6.19
N ALA A 4 17.92 -14.61 -5.85
CA ALA A 4 18.19 -15.85 -5.15
C ALA A 4 17.66 -15.66 -3.72
N SER A 5 16.40 -16.04 -3.51
CA SER A 5 15.60 -15.65 -2.35
C SER A 5 16.01 -16.31 -1.02
N GLY A 6 17.05 -17.14 -1.00
CA GLY A 6 17.49 -17.85 0.21
C GLY A 6 16.43 -18.81 0.79
N ILE A 7 15.32 -19.04 0.09
CA ILE A 7 14.24 -19.93 0.52
C ILE A 7 14.55 -21.38 0.12
N SER A 8 14.01 -22.34 0.87
CA SER A 8 14.14 -23.76 0.55
C SER A 8 13.44 -24.12 -0.75
N GLU A 9 13.85 -25.24 -1.37
CA GLU A 9 13.20 -25.79 -2.57
C GLU A 9 11.71 -26.08 -2.33
N GLU A 10 11.36 -26.59 -1.15
CA GLU A 10 9.97 -26.81 -0.73
C GLU A 10 9.13 -25.51 -0.77
N ILE A 11 9.68 -24.40 -0.25
CA ILE A 11 8.97 -23.10 -0.29
C ILE A 11 8.88 -22.60 -1.73
N ALA A 12 9.93 -22.78 -2.53
CA ALA A 12 9.91 -22.37 -3.94
C ALA A 12 8.86 -23.15 -4.75
N ASP A 13 8.73 -24.46 -4.52
CA ASP A 13 7.71 -25.30 -5.15
C ASP A 13 6.31 -24.92 -4.69
N PHE A 14 6.11 -24.71 -3.38
CA PHE A 14 4.85 -24.21 -2.85
C PHE A 14 4.46 -22.86 -3.47
N MET A 15 5.39 -21.92 -3.60
CA MET A 15 5.13 -20.62 -4.23
C MET A 15 4.79 -20.76 -5.72
N ARG A 16 5.43 -21.69 -6.43
CA ARG A 16 5.12 -22.00 -7.84
C ARG A 16 3.71 -22.57 -7.96
N ASP A 17 3.38 -23.59 -7.17
CA ASP A 17 2.06 -24.24 -7.20
C ASP A 17 0.95 -23.25 -6.82
N ARG A 18 1.19 -22.42 -5.80
CA ARG A 18 0.30 -21.32 -5.42
C ARG A 18 0.11 -20.32 -6.56
N MET A 19 1.17 -19.94 -7.26
CA MET A 19 1.09 -19.02 -8.39
C MET A 19 0.29 -19.61 -9.55
N LEU A 20 0.58 -20.86 -9.92
CA LEU A 20 -0.08 -21.57 -11.03
C LEU A 20 -1.52 -21.99 -10.71
N GLY A 21 -1.87 -22.10 -9.42
CA GLY A 21 -3.24 -22.36 -8.97
C GLY A 21 -4.19 -21.17 -9.06
N ASN A 22 -3.72 -19.96 -9.40
CA ASN A 22 -4.59 -18.80 -9.61
C ASN A 22 -5.48 -18.97 -10.84
N CYS A 23 -6.67 -18.37 -10.81
CA CYS A 23 -7.52 -18.27 -12.00
C CYS A 23 -6.83 -17.40 -13.07
N PRO A 24 -6.57 -17.92 -14.30
CA PRO A 24 -5.90 -17.15 -15.35
C PRO A 24 -6.62 -15.86 -15.75
N VAL A 25 -7.96 -15.89 -15.76
CA VAL A 25 -8.79 -14.71 -16.01
C VAL A 25 -8.61 -13.68 -14.90
N GLY A 26 -8.65 -14.12 -13.64
CA GLY A 26 -8.43 -13.23 -12.50
C GLY A 26 -7.04 -12.57 -12.54
N LEU A 27 -6.00 -13.34 -12.85
CA LEU A 27 -4.64 -12.80 -12.99
C LEU A 27 -4.53 -11.76 -14.10
N SER A 28 -5.12 -12.04 -15.27
CA SER A 28 -5.12 -11.12 -16.41
C SER A 28 -5.89 -9.83 -16.07
N CYS A 29 -7.08 -9.94 -15.47
CA CYS A 29 -7.86 -8.78 -15.06
C CYS A 29 -7.15 -7.93 -13.99
N MET A 30 -6.45 -8.55 -13.02
CA MET A 30 -5.66 -7.81 -12.04
C MET A 30 -4.49 -7.07 -12.69
N ALA A 31 -3.76 -7.73 -13.60
CA ALA A 31 -2.66 -7.11 -14.33
C ALA A 31 -3.14 -5.93 -15.18
N ASP A 32 -4.25 -6.09 -15.89
CA ASP A 32 -4.88 -5.02 -16.66
C ASP A 32 -5.27 -3.87 -15.72
N ALA A 33 -5.97 -4.15 -14.62
CA ALA A 33 -6.38 -3.11 -13.66
C ALA A 33 -5.21 -2.32 -13.08
N VAL A 34 -4.12 -3.00 -12.66
CA VAL A 34 -2.93 -2.35 -12.10
C VAL A 34 -2.21 -1.49 -13.14
N THR A 35 -2.15 -1.95 -14.39
CA THR A 35 -1.37 -1.26 -15.45
C THR A 35 -2.17 -0.20 -16.21
N SER A 36 -3.49 -0.28 -16.20
CA SER A 36 -4.37 0.65 -16.93
C SER A 36 -5.20 1.57 -16.03
N ALA A 37 -5.09 1.45 -14.71
CA ALA A 37 -5.83 2.32 -13.79
C ALA A 37 -5.49 3.80 -14.05
N PRO A 38 -6.49 4.67 -14.29
CA PRO A 38 -6.25 6.09 -14.45
C PRO A 38 -5.84 6.71 -13.11
N ASP A 39 -4.97 7.71 -13.16
CA ASP A 39 -4.65 8.51 -11.99
C ASP A 39 -5.84 9.39 -11.60
N ARG A 40 -6.52 9.02 -10.50
CA ARG A 40 -7.67 9.75 -9.92
C ARG A 40 -7.29 10.63 -8.74
N THR A 41 -6.00 10.91 -8.52
CA THR A 41 -5.55 11.71 -7.37
C THR A 41 -6.21 13.09 -7.35
N ALA A 42 -6.40 13.73 -8.50
CA ALA A 42 -7.05 15.03 -8.58
C ALA A 42 -8.55 14.97 -8.23
N GLU A 43 -9.26 13.94 -8.69
CA GLU A 43 -10.67 13.72 -8.33
C GLU A 43 -10.82 13.46 -6.82
N LEU A 44 -9.93 12.63 -6.26
CA LEU A 44 -9.92 12.30 -4.84
C LEU A 44 -9.61 13.53 -3.96
N ALA A 45 -8.72 14.42 -4.41
CA ALA A 45 -8.37 15.63 -3.66
C ALA A 45 -9.55 16.59 -3.42
N GLU A 46 -10.60 16.52 -4.25
CA GLU A 46 -11.82 17.33 -4.11
C GLU A 46 -12.84 16.70 -3.13
N ALA A 47 -12.61 15.47 -2.66
CA ALA A 47 -13.51 14.81 -1.72
C ALA A 47 -13.46 15.50 -0.34
N PRO A 48 -14.61 15.87 0.28
CA PRO A 48 -14.65 16.60 1.55
C PRO A 48 -14.49 15.66 2.75
N VAL A 49 -13.42 14.86 2.74
CA VAL A 49 -13.09 13.91 3.81
C VAL A 49 -11.62 14.05 4.18
N PRO A 50 -11.25 13.87 5.47
CA PRO A 50 -9.84 13.76 5.84
C PRO A 50 -9.17 12.61 5.08
N GLN A 51 -7.92 12.81 4.66
CA GLN A 51 -7.16 11.84 3.88
C GLN A 51 -5.79 11.58 4.51
N LEU A 52 -5.32 10.34 4.41
CA LEU A 52 -4.02 9.89 4.89
C LEU A 52 -3.37 9.04 3.80
N VAL A 53 -2.09 9.30 3.55
CA VAL A 53 -1.19 8.42 2.78
C VAL A 53 -0.18 7.82 3.75
N LEU A 54 -0.25 6.50 3.94
CA LEU A 54 0.60 5.74 4.85
C LEU A 54 1.32 4.64 4.08
N TYR A 55 2.64 4.58 4.20
CA TYR A 55 3.48 3.60 3.50
C TYR A 55 4.75 3.28 4.27
N GLY A 56 5.38 2.14 3.95
CA GLY A 56 6.66 1.75 4.53
C GLY A 56 7.83 2.55 3.98
N GLU A 57 8.82 2.83 4.82
CA GLU A 57 10.07 3.51 4.45
C GLU A 57 10.81 2.82 3.29
N ASN A 58 10.75 1.49 3.24
CA ASN A 58 11.50 0.62 2.33
C ASN A 58 10.60 -0.04 1.27
N ASP A 59 9.44 0.56 0.93
CA ASP A 59 8.52 -0.01 -0.06
C ASP A 59 9.22 -0.29 -1.39
N ASP A 60 9.25 -1.56 -1.80
CA ASP A 60 9.93 -2.04 -3.00
C ASP A 60 9.00 -2.29 -4.18
N ALA A 61 7.68 -2.11 -4.00
CA ALA A 61 6.70 -2.19 -5.07
C ALA A 61 6.27 -0.79 -5.54
N TRP A 62 6.05 0.15 -4.62
CA TRP A 62 5.65 1.53 -4.91
C TRP A 62 6.68 2.53 -4.36
N PRO A 63 7.38 3.29 -5.22
CA PRO A 63 8.45 4.17 -4.76
C PRO A 63 7.99 5.19 -3.72
N PRO A 64 8.67 5.31 -2.56
CA PRO A 64 8.33 6.26 -1.49
C PRO A 64 8.14 7.70 -1.97
N GLU A 65 8.89 8.14 -2.97
CA GLU A 65 8.77 9.47 -3.58
C GLU A 65 7.45 9.68 -4.33
N ALA A 66 6.93 8.63 -4.98
CA ALA A 66 5.65 8.68 -5.66
C ALA A 66 4.50 8.78 -4.65
N GLN A 67 4.59 8.05 -3.54
CA GLN A 67 3.62 8.09 -2.45
C GLN A 67 3.64 9.46 -1.72
N ALA A 68 4.85 10.01 -1.49
CA ALA A 68 5.01 11.37 -0.96
C ALA A 68 4.42 12.44 -1.89
N ALA A 69 4.58 12.29 -3.21
CA ALA A 69 4.01 13.18 -4.21
C ALA A 69 2.47 13.09 -4.24
N MET A 70 1.91 11.87 -4.12
CA MET A 70 0.47 11.67 -4.00
C MET A 70 -0.09 12.37 -2.75
N ALA A 71 0.54 12.21 -1.59
CA ALA A 71 0.12 12.88 -0.35
C ALA A 71 0.05 14.41 -0.50
N LYS A 72 1.06 15.00 -1.18
CA LYS A 72 1.09 16.44 -1.48
C LYS A 72 -0.06 16.86 -2.40
N ARG A 73 -0.34 16.08 -3.45
CA ARG A 73 -1.42 16.36 -4.42
C ARG A 73 -2.80 16.26 -3.77
N LEU A 74 -2.97 15.28 -2.88
CA LEU A 74 -4.18 15.09 -2.08
C LEU A 74 -4.36 16.13 -0.97
N ARG A 75 -3.30 16.85 -0.59
CA ARG A 75 -3.25 17.65 0.65
C ARG A 75 -3.59 16.79 1.88
N ALA A 76 -3.17 15.53 1.83
CA ALA A 76 -3.41 14.52 2.85
C ALA A 76 -2.35 14.57 3.96
N ASP A 77 -2.70 14.03 5.13
CA ASP A 77 -1.69 13.63 6.12
C ASP A 77 -0.77 12.58 5.48
N ARG A 78 0.50 12.57 5.89
CA ARG A 78 1.50 11.62 5.39
C ARG A 78 2.22 10.96 6.56
N VAL A 79 2.22 9.64 6.57
CA VAL A 79 2.95 8.82 7.56
C VAL A 79 3.86 7.83 6.82
N VAL A 80 5.13 7.81 7.21
CA VAL A 80 6.10 6.81 6.75
C VAL A 80 6.38 5.87 7.91
N ILE A 81 6.20 4.57 7.72
CA ILE A 81 6.41 3.55 8.74
C ILE A 81 7.87 3.09 8.70
N PRO A 82 8.69 3.41 9.72
CA PRO A 82 10.12 3.11 9.72
C PRO A 82 10.38 1.61 9.63
N GLY A 83 11.38 1.21 8.84
CA GLY A 83 11.78 -0.19 8.71
C GLY A 83 10.82 -1.10 7.93
N ALA A 84 9.57 -0.68 7.68
CA ALA A 84 8.61 -1.45 6.89
C ALA A 84 8.79 -1.23 5.37
N ALA A 85 8.45 -2.23 4.58
CA ALA A 85 8.41 -2.21 3.13
C ALA A 85 6.95 -2.10 2.61
N HIS A 86 6.58 -2.93 1.64
CA HIS A 86 5.31 -2.80 0.92
C HIS A 86 4.06 -3.11 1.77
N SER A 87 4.19 -3.94 2.81
CA SER A 87 3.08 -4.38 3.65
C SER A 87 3.29 -3.94 5.11
N PRO A 88 3.26 -2.63 5.41
CA PRO A 88 3.53 -2.13 6.76
C PRO A 88 2.56 -2.67 7.82
N GLY A 89 1.32 -3.00 7.46
CA GLY A 89 0.37 -3.65 8.37
C GLY A 89 0.74 -5.09 8.77
N VAL A 90 1.60 -5.76 8.02
CA VAL A 90 2.16 -7.08 8.35
C VAL A 90 3.53 -6.93 9.01
N GLU A 91 4.34 -6.00 8.51
CA GLU A 91 5.75 -5.87 8.87
C GLU A 91 5.98 -5.02 10.14
N ALA A 92 5.12 -4.05 10.40
CA ALA A 92 5.13 -3.20 11.58
C ALA A 92 3.69 -2.93 12.07
N PRO A 93 2.98 -3.98 12.52
CA PRO A 93 1.54 -3.93 12.79
C PRO A 93 1.18 -2.92 13.87
N GLU A 94 1.93 -2.84 14.97
CA GLU A 94 1.65 -1.92 16.07
C GLU A 94 1.81 -0.46 15.62
N THR A 95 2.92 -0.13 14.96
CA THR A 95 3.19 1.22 14.44
C THR A 95 2.13 1.65 13.43
N THR A 96 1.76 0.75 12.52
CA THR A 96 0.73 1.00 11.51
C THR A 96 -0.64 1.20 12.15
N ALA A 97 -1.03 0.33 13.08
CA ALA A 97 -2.31 0.42 13.78
C ALA A 97 -2.42 1.70 14.62
N SER A 98 -1.36 2.11 15.31
CA SER A 98 -1.32 3.37 16.04
C SER A 98 -1.50 4.57 15.12
N ALA A 99 -0.78 4.63 13.99
CA ALA A 99 -0.90 5.74 13.03
C ALA A 99 -2.31 5.86 12.44
N LEU A 100 -2.92 4.73 12.06
CA LEU A 100 -4.29 4.70 11.54
C LEU A 100 -5.31 5.15 12.59
N THR A 101 -5.18 4.64 13.82
CA THR A 101 -6.10 4.96 14.92
C THR A 101 -6.01 6.44 15.31
N GLU A 102 -4.80 7.01 15.35
CA GLU A 102 -4.61 8.42 15.63
C GLU A 102 -5.28 9.31 14.56
N PHE A 103 -5.10 8.96 13.28
CA PHE A 103 -5.76 9.66 12.18
C PHE A 103 -7.29 9.60 12.27
N TRP A 104 -7.87 8.41 12.48
CA TRP A 104 -9.32 8.26 12.59
C TRP A 104 -9.90 9.03 13.78
N ASN A 105 -9.24 8.97 14.95
CA ASN A 105 -9.68 9.73 16.12
C ASN A 105 -9.71 11.24 15.85
N ARG A 106 -8.69 11.79 15.18
CA ARG A 106 -8.67 13.21 14.77
C ARG A 106 -9.77 13.52 13.75
N ALA A 107 -9.93 12.67 12.74
CA ALA A 107 -10.92 12.84 11.69
C ALA A 107 -12.35 12.85 12.26
N GLU A 108 -12.67 11.96 13.19
CA GLU A 108 -13.98 11.93 13.84
C GLU A 108 -14.21 13.12 14.78
N ALA A 109 -13.19 13.53 15.55
CA ALA A 109 -13.28 14.70 16.42
C ALA A 109 -13.58 15.96 15.61
N SER A 110 -12.94 16.13 14.44
CA SER A 110 -13.15 17.29 13.55
C SER A 110 -14.55 17.35 12.94
N ARG A 111 -15.25 16.21 12.80
CA ARG A 111 -16.62 16.15 12.27
C ARG A 111 -17.70 16.47 13.31
N ARG A 112 -17.35 16.41 14.60
CA ARG A 112 -18.28 16.69 15.71
C ARG A 112 -18.23 18.15 16.18
N ALA A 113 -17.23 18.91 15.73
CA ALA A 113 -17.06 20.35 16.00
C ALA A 113 -17.76 21.19 14.93
#